data_AF-A0A9W9SUA0-F1
#
_entry.id   AF-A0A9W9SUA0-F1
#
_cell.length_a   1.000
_cell.length_b   1.000
_cell.length_c   1.000
_cell.angle_alpha   90.00
_cell.angle_beta   90.00
_cell.angle_gamma   90.00
#
_symmetry.space_group_name_H-M   'P 1'
#
loop_
_entity.id
_entity.type
_entity.pdbx_description
1 polymer ?
#
loop_
_entity_poly.entity_id
_entity_poly.type
_entity_poly.pdbx_seq_one_letter_code
_entity_poly.pdbx_strand_id
1 'polypeptide(L)'
;MKDDQILAPANIIDYVLWYGHCWELETNMIVMKSKRPVHRSWTLLQNMSSIHQARKLAGRDAVIYGIITDGSKWVFMHLSNTCRYTIKVFSWDNERDRIIAQARDIINQAAALHRKLLSRSSLPTPTVHQFRRCQIREMPAPSNGSGVESGCVIEESSSETDIGPLAW
;
A
#
# COMPACT_ATOMS: atom_id res chain seq x y z
N MET A 1 -14.75 -33.93 -12.43
CA MET A 1 -14.81 -32.72 -11.58
C MET A 1 -13.92 -31.69 -12.22
N LYS A 2 -14.49 -30.59 -12.71
CA LYS A 2 -13.71 -29.44 -13.18
C LYS A 2 -13.35 -28.66 -11.93
N ASP A 3 -12.06 -28.44 -11.70
CA ASP A 3 -11.59 -27.54 -10.67
C ASP A 3 -12.17 -26.16 -10.96
N ASP A 4 -13.13 -25.75 -10.14
CA ASP A 4 -13.56 -24.36 -10.04
C ASP A 4 -12.40 -23.59 -9.42
N GLN A 5 -11.38 -23.29 -10.22
CA GLN A 5 -10.43 -22.23 -9.90
C GLN A 5 -11.26 -20.97 -9.74
N ILE A 6 -11.48 -20.58 -8.48
CA ILE A 6 -11.93 -19.26 -8.10
C ILE A 6 -10.91 -18.29 -8.69
N LEU A 7 -11.17 -17.85 -9.92
CA LEU A 7 -10.38 -16.83 -10.59
C LEU A 7 -10.52 -15.58 -9.74
N ALA A 8 -9.47 -15.25 -8.99
CA ALA A 8 -9.38 -13.99 -8.28
C ALA A 8 -9.83 -12.88 -9.25
N PRO A 9 -10.74 -11.98 -8.81
CA PRO A 9 -11.33 -11.00 -9.72
C PRO A 9 -10.24 -10.26 -10.48
N ALA A 10 -10.37 -10.18 -11.81
CA ALA A 10 -9.35 -9.64 -12.71
C ALA A 10 -8.99 -8.16 -12.43
N ASN A 11 -9.69 -7.52 -11.48
CA ASN A 11 -9.66 -6.09 -11.18
C ASN A 11 -9.10 -5.75 -9.79
N ILE A 12 -8.43 -6.69 -9.13
CA ILE A 12 -7.81 -6.43 -7.82
C ILE A 12 -6.67 -5.43 -7.96
N ILE A 13 -6.69 -4.42 -7.09
CA ILE A 13 -5.56 -3.51 -6.87
C ILE A 13 -4.67 -4.15 -5.80
N ASP A 14 -3.46 -4.54 -6.18
CA ASP A 14 -2.51 -5.20 -5.27
C ASP A 14 -1.83 -4.23 -4.32
N TYR A 15 -1.49 -3.03 -4.81
CA TYR A 15 -0.86 -2.00 -3.99
C TYR A 15 -1.45 -0.62 -4.24
N VAL A 16 -1.48 0.19 -3.18
CA VAL A 16 -1.90 1.58 -3.24
C VAL A 16 -0.85 2.43 -2.52
N LEU A 17 -0.42 3.53 -3.13
CA LEU A 17 0.43 4.52 -2.48
C LEU A 17 -0.44 5.52 -1.73
N TRP A 18 -0.51 5.37 -0.41
CA TRP A 18 -1.20 6.31 0.47
C TRP A 18 -0.28 7.43 0.92
N TYR A 19 -0.83 8.63 1.02
CA TYR A 19 -0.20 9.80 1.65
C TYR A 19 -1.26 10.66 2.34
N GLY A 20 -0.83 11.59 3.19
CA GLY A 20 -1.75 12.46 3.92
C GLY A 20 -1.88 12.09 5.40
N HIS A 21 -2.91 12.62 6.03
CA HIS A 21 -3.20 12.34 7.43
C HIS A 21 -3.88 10.98 7.57
N CYS A 22 -3.68 10.25 8.67
CA CYS A 22 -4.26 8.91 8.86
C CYS A 22 -5.81 8.86 8.80
N TRP A 23 -6.46 10.00 9.01
CA TRP A 23 -7.93 10.16 8.90
C TRP A 23 -8.37 10.68 7.52
N GLU A 24 -7.44 11.18 6.72
CA GLU A 24 -7.69 11.81 5.41
C GLU A 24 -6.63 11.34 4.41
N LEU A 25 -6.48 10.01 4.30
CA LEU A 25 -5.53 9.42 3.37
C LEU A 25 -5.98 9.66 1.93
N GLU A 26 -5.02 10.01 1.10
CA GLU A 26 -5.14 10.24 -0.32
C GLU A 26 -4.21 9.30 -1.09
N THR A 27 -4.51 9.04 -2.37
CA THR A 27 -3.67 8.19 -3.22
C THR A 27 -3.50 8.76 -4.62
N ASN A 28 -2.27 8.88 -5.11
CA ASN A 28 -1.99 9.29 -6.48
C ASN A 28 -1.50 8.11 -7.31
N MET A 29 -1.40 6.90 -6.74
CA MET A 29 -0.89 5.74 -7.44
C MET A 29 -1.54 4.44 -6.97
N ILE A 30 -1.98 3.64 -7.94
CA ILE A 30 -2.40 2.24 -7.73
C ILE A 30 -1.54 1.31 -8.59
N VAL A 31 -1.33 0.08 -8.10
CA VAL A 31 -0.54 -0.94 -8.79
C VAL A 31 -1.31 -2.24 -8.83
N MET A 32 -1.33 -2.87 -9.99
CA MET A 32 -1.91 -4.19 -10.23
C MET A 32 -0.82 -5.17 -10.67
N LYS A 33 -0.80 -6.36 -10.08
CA LYS A 33 0.02 -7.48 -10.50
C LYS A 33 -0.79 -8.35 -11.45
N SER A 34 -0.20 -8.69 -12.57
CA SER A 34 -0.77 -9.65 -13.52
C SER A 34 -0.05 -10.98 -13.38
N LYS A 35 -0.83 -12.07 -13.31
CA LYS A 35 -0.28 -13.44 -13.41
C LYS A 35 0.01 -13.86 -14.85
N ARG A 36 -0.43 -13.05 -15.83
CA ARG A 36 -0.30 -13.31 -17.27
C ARG A 36 0.45 -12.16 -17.94
N PRO A 37 1.06 -12.39 -19.11
CA PRO A 37 1.71 -11.34 -19.89
C PRO A 37 0.85 -10.08 -20.00
N VAL A 38 1.40 -8.94 -19.56
CA VAL A 38 0.64 -7.69 -19.52
C VAL A 38 0.40 -7.16 -20.94
N HIS A 39 -0.86 -7.19 -21.36
CA HIS A 39 -1.37 -6.37 -22.46
C HIS A 39 -1.88 -5.03 -21.91
N ARG A 40 -2.08 -4.01 -22.77
CA ARG A 40 -2.68 -2.73 -22.36
C ARG A 40 -4.03 -3.02 -21.69
N SER A 41 -4.06 -2.99 -20.37
CA SER A 41 -5.19 -3.50 -19.60
C SER A 41 -6.17 -2.37 -19.32
N TRP A 42 -7.36 -2.48 -19.90
CA TRP A 42 -8.50 -1.60 -19.62
C TRP A 42 -8.90 -1.60 -18.16
N THR A 43 -8.62 -2.68 -17.43
CA THR A 43 -8.95 -2.80 -16.02
C THR A 43 -8.21 -1.79 -15.14
N LEU A 44 -6.92 -1.57 -15.39
CA LEU A 44 -6.16 -0.56 -14.65
C LEU A 44 -6.78 0.83 -14.89
N LEU A 45 -7.10 1.13 -16.14
CA LEU A 45 -7.73 2.40 -16.49
C LEU A 45 -9.12 2.54 -15.88
N GLN A 46 -9.90 1.46 -15.80
CA GLN A 46 -11.21 1.46 -15.14
C GLN A 46 -11.09 1.80 -13.65
N ASN A 47 -10.19 1.12 -12.92
CA ASN A 47 -9.92 1.42 -11.51
C ASN A 47 -9.43 2.87 -11.30
N MET A 48 -8.51 3.34 -12.15
CA MET A 48 -8.05 4.74 -12.13
C MET A 48 -9.20 5.72 -12.39
N SER A 49 -10.10 5.40 -13.31
CA SER A 49 -11.22 6.27 -13.71
C SER A 49 -12.24 6.42 -12.59
N SER A 50 -12.51 5.36 -11.82
CA SER A 50 -13.38 5.42 -10.65
C SER A 50 -12.84 6.37 -9.58
N ILE A 51 -11.54 6.27 -9.24
CA ILE A 51 -10.89 7.17 -8.28
C ILE A 51 -10.85 8.61 -8.83
N HIS A 52 -10.54 8.77 -10.12
CA HIS A 52 -10.52 10.05 -10.80
C HIS A 52 -11.88 10.74 -10.74
N GLN A 53 -12.97 10.03 -11.05
CA GLN A 53 -14.32 10.56 -11.01
C GLN A 53 -14.71 11.01 -9.60
N ALA A 54 -14.43 10.19 -8.58
CA ALA A 54 -14.69 10.56 -7.19
C ALA A 54 -13.96 11.86 -6.79
N ARG A 55 -12.70 12.02 -7.21
CA ARG A 55 -11.91 13.25 -6.97
C ARG A 55 -12.47 14.46 -7.68
N LYS A 56 -12.90 14.31 -8.94
CA LYS A 56 -13.55 15.40 -9.69
C LYS A 56 -14.83 15.86 -9.01
N LEU A 57 -15.68 14.93 -8.56
CA LEU A 57 -16.91 15.24 -7.84
C LEU A 57 -16.65 15.95 -6.51
N ALA A 58 -15.55 15.62 -5.83
CA ALA A 58 -15.10 16.28 -4.61
C ALA A 58 -14.37 17.62 -4.85
N GLY A 59 -14.24 18.08 -6.10
CA GLY A 59 -13.50 19.30 -6.44
C GLY A 59 -11.99 19.23 -6.12
N ARG A 60 -11.43 18.02 -6.06
CA ARG A 60 -10.01 17.76 -5.75
C ARG A 60 -9.20 17.58 -7.03
N ASP A 61 -7.87 17.68 -6.90
CA ASP A 61 -6.95 17.27 -7.95
C ASP A 61 -7.17 15.78 -8.25
N ALA A 62 -7.54 15.50 -9.49
CA ALA A 62 -7.93 14.17 -9.95
C ALA A 62 -6.80 13.43 -10.66
N VAL A 63 -5.60 14.02 -10.75
CA VAL A 63 -4.43 13.32 -11.32
C VAL A 63 -4.20 12.00 -10.58
N ILE A 64 -4.06 10.92 -11.35
CA ILE A 64 -3.76 9.59 -10.81
C ILE A 64 -2.85 8.82 -11.75
N TYR A 65 -1.93 8.07 -11.15
CA TYR A 65 -1.01 7.17 -11.81
C TYR A 65 -1.45 5.72 -11.57
N GLY A 66 -1.21 4.87 -12.55
CA GLY A 66 -1.45 3.44 -12.47
C GLY A 66 -0.25 2.68 -12.97
N ILE A 67 0.04 1.54 -12.35
CA ILE A 67 1.04 0.59 -12.83
C ILE A 67 0.39 -0.77 -12.96
N ILE A 68 0.61 -1.46 -14.07
CA ILE A 68 0.30 -2.89 -14.19
C ILE A 68 1.53 -3.65 -14.67
N THR A 69 1.86 -4.74 -13.97
CA THR A 69 3.07 -5.51 -14.22
C THR A 69 2.91 -7.00 -13.91
N ASP A 70 3.57 -7.86 -14.68
CA ASP A 70 3.79 -9.28 -14.41
C ASP A 70 5.20 -9.56 -13.85
N GLY A 71 5.97 -8.51 -13.57
CA GLY A 71 7.37 -8.56 -13.14
C GLY A 71 8.36 -8.33 -14.28
N SER A 72 8.07 -8.80 -15.50
CA SER A 72 8.96 -8.62 -16.65
C SER A 72 8.58 -7.40 -17.49
N LYS A 73 7.28 -7.13 -17.65
CA LYS A 73 6.76 -5.98 -18.38
C LYS A 73 6.07 -5.01 -17.45
N TRP A 74 6.33 -3.73 -17.65
CA TRP A 74 5.81 -2.66 -16.79
C TRP A 74 5.06 -1.64 -17.64
N VAL A 75 3.77 -1.47 -17.37
CA VAL A 75 2.91 -0.49 -18.04
C VAL A 75 2.53 0.59 -17.05
N PHE A 76 3.00 1.80 -17.31
CA PHE A 76 2.64 3.00 -16.55
C PHE A 76 1.54 3.74 -17.28
N MET A 77 0.48 4.09 -16.55
CA MET A 77 -0.61 4.94 -17.01
C MET A 77 -0.66 6.21 -16.16
N HIS A 78 -0.94 7.34 -16.80
CA HIS A 78 -1.18 8.60 -16.12
C HIS A 78 -2.49 9.17 -16.64
N LEU A 79 -3.44 9.43 -15.75
CA LEU A 79 -4.72 10.05 -16.07
C LEU A 79 -4.72 11.48 -15.52
N SER A 80 -4.81 12.46 -16.42
CA SER A 80 -4.73 13.89 -16.09
C SER A 80 -6.08 14.45 -15.63
N ASN A 81 -6.06 15.66 -15.05
CA ASN A 81 -7.26 16.44 -14.69
C ASN A 81 -8.24 16.72 -15.85
N THR A 82 -7.77 16.61 -17.09
CA THR A 82 -8.56 16.80 -18.32
C THR A 82 -9.11 15.49 -18.88
N CYS A 83 -9.12 14.42 -18.08
CA CYS A 83 -9.57 13.08 -18.45
C CYS A 83 -8.78 12.45 -19.62
N ARG A 84 -7.56 12.95 -19.88
CA ARG A 84 -6.66 12.37 -20.89
C ARG A 84 -5.69 11.42 -20.20
N TYR A 85 -5.55 10.22 -20.74
CA TYR A 85 -4.55 9.27 -20.26
C TYR A 85 -3.36 9.15 -21.21
N THR A 86 -2.19 8.87 -20.64
CA THR A 86 -0.98 8.50 -21.39
C THR A 86 -0.49 7.13 -20.90
N ILE A 87 0.17 6.39 -21.80
CA ILE A 87 0.72 5.06 -21.50
C ILE A 87 2.21 5.05 -21.83
N LYS A 88 3.02 4.53 -20.91
CA LYS A 88 4.41 4.16 -21.16
C LYS A 88 4.58 2.67 -20.87
N VAL A 89 5.33 1.97 -21.71
CA VAL A 89 5.56 0.53 -21.59
C VAL A 89 7.06 0.30 -21.57
N PHE A 90 7.52 -0.48 -20.60
CA PHE A 90 8.93 -0.80 -20.41
C PHE A 90 9.12 -2.30 -20.24
N SER A 91 10.30 -2.78 -20.63
CA SER A 91 10.77 -4.12 -20.29
C SER A 91 11.77 -4.04 -19.13
N TRP A 92 11.60 -4.91 -18.12
CA TRP A 92 12.50 -4.97 -16.97
C TRP A 92 13.94 -5.25 -17.40
N ASP A 93 14.14 -6.15 -18.35
CA ASP A 93 15.48 -6.61 -18.76
C ASP A 93 16.34 -5.50 -19.39
N ASN A 94 15.70 -4.53 -20.05
CA ASN A 94 16.40 -3.49 -20.82
C ASN A 94 16.27 -2.08 -20.21
N GLU A 95 15.21 -1.83 -19.44
CA GLU A 95 14.81 -0.47 -19.02
C GLU A 95 14.58 -0.37 -17.52
N ARG A 96 15.21 -1.23 -16.72
CA ARG A 96 15.11 -1.26 -15.26
C ARG A 96 15.27 0.12 -14.62
N ASP A 97 16.31 0.87 -14.99
CA ASP A 97 16.57 2.18 -14.40
C ASP A 97 15.46 3.19 -14.72
N ARG A 98 14.86 3.10 -15.92
CA ARG A 98 13.72 3.94 -16.30
C ARG A 98 12.46 3.58 -15.52
N ILE A 99 12.22 2.29 -15.29
CA ILE A 99 11.09 1.81 -14.47
C ILE A 99 11.24 2.36 -13.04
N ILE A 100 12.42 2.22 -12.45
CA ILE A 100 12.71 2.70 -11.09
C ILE A 100 12.57 4.22 -11.02
N ALA A 101 13.14 4.96 -11.98
CA ALA A 101 13.03 6.41 -12.04
C ALA A 101 11.57 6.86 -12.16
N GLN A 102 10.78 6.24 -13.04
CA GLN A 102 9.38 6.60 -13.25
C GLN A 102 8.53 6.35 -12.00
N ALA A 103 8.75 5.24 -11.29
CA ALA A 103 8.08 4.97 -10.00
C ALA A 103 8.51 5.97 -8.92
N ARG A 104 9.82 6.27 -8.84
CA ARG A 104 10.37 7.24 -7.89
C ARG A 104 9.80 8.63 -8.13
N ASP A 105 9.64 9.06 -9.36
CA ASP A 105 9.05 10.36 -9.70
C ASP A 105 7.60 10.47 -9.20
N ILE A 106 6.81 9.41 -9.35
CA ILE A 106 5.42 9.37 -8.86
C ILE A 106 5.38 9.44 -7.32
N ILE A 107 6.29 8.72 -6.65
CA ILE A 107 6.42 8.75 -5.18
C ILE A 107 6.85 10.14 -4.70
N ASN A 108 7.80 10.77 -5.38
CA ASN A 108 8.24 12.14 -5.06
C ASN A 108 7.08 13.15 -5.21
N GLN A 109 6.22 12.97 -6.22
CA GLN A 109 5.02 13.78 -6.35
C GLN A 109 4.04 13.56 -5.21
N ALA A 110 3.84 12.31 -4.76
CA ALA A 110 3.02 12.01 -3.58
C ALA A 110 3.56 12.72 -2.32
N ALA A 111 4.88 12.69 -2.12
CA ALA A 111 5.53 13.39 -1.01
C ALA A 111 5.38 14.93 -1.11
N ALA A 112 5.41 15.49 -2.31
CA ALA A 112 5.13 16.91 -2.52
C ALA A 112 3.67 17.27 -2.22
N LEU A 113 2.72 16.45 -2.66
CA LEU A 113 1.29 16.61 -2.36
C LEU A 113 1.03 16.52 -0.85
N HIS A 114 1.65 15.56 -0.17
CA HIS A 114 1.56 15.43 1.28
C HIS A 114 2.03 16.69 2.01
N ARG A 115 3.19 17.24 1.64
CA ARG A 115 3.70 18.50 2.24
C ARG A 115 2.72 19.66 2.06
N LYS A 116 2.07 19.76 0.89
CA LYS A 116 1.04 20.77 0.60
C LYS A 116 -0.24 20.56 1.42
N LEU A 117 -0.58 19.31 1.76
CA LEU A 117 -1.71 19.00 2.63
C LEU A 117 -1.40 19.36 4.08
N LEU A 118 -0.21 18.99 4.58
CA LEU A 118 0.22 19.32 5.95
C LEU A 118 0.26 20.83 6.21
N SER A 119 0.70 21.62 5.22
CA SER A 119 0.71 23.09 5.35
C SER A 119 -0.70 23.70 5.42
N ARG A 120 -1.75 22.94 5.11
CA ARG A 120 -3.15 23.37 5.11
C ARG A 120 -3.98 22.73 6.22
N SER A 121 -3.52 21.63 6.81
CA SER A 121 -4.26 20.88 7.81
C SER A 121 -4.05 21.46 9.20
N SER A 122 -5.14 21.74 9.91
CA SER A 122 -5.13 22.00 11.37
C SER A 122 -5.24 20.71 12.19
N LEU A 123 -5.17 19.54 11.54
CA LEU A 123 -5.34 18.25 12.21
C LEU A 123 -4.16 17.96 13.17
N PRO A 124 -4.43 17.46 14.39
CA PRO A 124 -3.37 17.11 15.33
C PRO A 124 -2.47 16.03 14.75
N THR A 125 -1.15 16.18 14.89
CA THR A 125 -0.21 15.14 14.49
C THR A 125 -0.49 13.85 15.28
N PRO A 126 -0.72 12.70 14.64
CA PRO A 126 -1.02 11.47 15.35
C PRO A 126 0.20 11.04 16.16
N THR A 127 -0.03 10.60 17.40
CA THR A 127 1.01 10.02 18.24
C THR A 127 1.44 8.65 17.72
N VAL A 128 2.65 8.19 18.10
CA VAL A 128 3.18 6.87 17.72
C VAL A 128 2.23 5.73 18.12
N HIS A 129 1.55 5.87 19.28
CA HIS A 129 0.51 4.94 19.74
C HIS A 129 -0.67 4.86 18.77
N GLN A 130 -1.16 6.01 18.28
CA GLN A 130 -2.25 6.08 17.29
C GLN A 130 -1.83 5.48 15.94
N PHE A 131 -0.56 5.56 15.57
CA PHE A 131 -0.04 4.96 14.33
C PHE A 131 0.07 3.44 14.37
N ARG A 132 0.49 2.86 15.50
CA ARG A 132 0.77 1.41 15.58
C ARG A 132 -0.42 0.57 16.01
N ARG A 133 -1.49 1.16 16.55
CA ARG A 133 -2.55 0.44 17.32
C ARG A 133 -1.96 -0.46 18.43
N CYS A 134 -0.71 -0.25 18.85
CA CYS A 134 -0.11 -0.96 19.98
C CYS A 134 -0.66 -0.37 21.27
N GLN A 135 -1.48 -1.12 22.00
CA GLN A 135 -1.84 -0.77 23.38
C GLN A 135 -0.65 -1.08 24.28
N ILE A 136 -0.01 -0.06 24.85
CA ILE A 136 0.88 -0.23 26.00
C ILE A 136 -0.03 -0.32 27.22
N ARG A 137 -0.20 -1.53 27.77
CA ARG A 137 -0.87 -1.72 29.06
C ARG A 137 0.19 -1.60 30.15
N GLU A 138 0.04 -0.62 31.03
CA GLU A 138 0.70 -0.68 32.33
C GLU A 138 0.12 -1.88 33.08
N MET A 139 0.96 -2.90 33.28
CA MET A 139 0.64 -3.97 34.20
C MET A 139 0.63 -3.35 35.61
N PRO A 140 -0.46 -3.50 36.40
CA PRO A 140 -0.44 -3.04 37.77
C PRO A 140 0.73 -3.71 38.49
N ALA A 141 1.50 -2.91 39.23
CA ALA A 141 2.61 -3.43 40.01
C ALA A 141 2.12 -4.59 40.87
N PRO A 142 2.80 -5.75 40.88
CA PRO A 142 2.44 -6.84 41.76
C PRO A 142 2.40 -6.29 43.18
N SER A 143 1.22 -6.37 43.81
CA SER A 143 1.08 -5.99 45.20
C SER A 143 2.03 -6.85 46.01
N ASN A 144 2.95 -6.18 46.73
CA ASN A 144 4.00 -6.78 47.52
C ASN A 144 3.42 -7.77 48.54
N GLY A 145 3.34 -9.04 48.16
CA GLY A 145 3.45 -10.18 49.05
C GLY A 145 4.94 -10.47 49.21
N SER A 146 5.47 -10.16 50.39
CA SER A 146 6.85 -10.37 50.82
C SER A 146 7.43 -11.73 50.41
N GLY A 147 8.61 -11.72 49.77
CA GLY A 147 9.39 -12.94 49.56
C GLY A 147 10.50 -12.83 48.53
N VAL A 148 11.55 -12.09 48.88
CA VAL A 148 12.98 -12.22 48.51
C VAL A 148 13.37 -13.10 47.29
N GLU A 149 14.13 -12.44 46.41
CA GLU A 149 15.20 -12.90 45.50
C GLU A 149 14.93 -13.27 44.03
N SER A 150 15.54 -12.41 43.20
CA SER A 150 16.37 -12.74 42.04
C SER A 150 15.70 -13.13 40.72
N GLY A 151 15.57 -12.11 39.87
CA GLY A 151 16.26 -12.10 38.57
C GLY A 151 15.74 -13.02 37.47
N CYS A 152 15.07 -12.41 36.50
CA CYS A 152 15.40 -12.43 35.07
C CYS A 152 14.14 -12.46 34.19
N VAL A 153 14.18 -11.60 33.19
CA VAL A 153 13.28 -11.42 32.05
C VAL A 153 12.61 -12.71 31.58
N ILE A 154 11.28 -12.71 31.48
CA ILE A 154 10.55 -13.65 30.63
C ILE A 154 10.07 -12.85 29.41
N GLU A 155 10.79 -12.97 28.30
CA GLU A 155 10.22 -12.72 26.98
C GLU A 155 9.22 -13.84 26.70
N GLU A 156 7.93 -13.52 26.70
CA GLU A 156 6.91 -14.43 26.19
C GLU A 156 6.65 -14.07 24.73
N SER A 157 7.45 -14.66 23.85
CA SER A 157 7.15 -14.72 22.42
C SER A 157 6.02 -15.71 22.20
N SER A 158 4.81 -15.23 21.92
CA SER A 158 3.72 -16.08 21.41
C SER A 158 3.97 -16.41 19.94
N SER A 159 4.83 -17.40 19.70
CA SER A 159 4.81 -18.21 18.47
C SER A 159 4.26 -19.57 18.85
N GLU A 160 2.96 -19.76 18.65
CA GLU A 160 2.30 -21.06 18.73
C GLU A 160 2.08 -21.61 17.32
N THR A 161 2.96 -22.53 16.93
CA THR A 161 2.61 -23.68 16.08
C THR A 161 3.55 -24.82 16.43
N ASP A 162 3.11 -25.70 17.33
CA ASP A 162 3.85 -26.89 17.73
C ASP A 162 3.32 -28.15 17.03
N ILE A 163 4.17 -28.62 16.11
CA ILE A 163 4.69 -29.98 15.91
C ILE A 163 3.75 -31.16 15.57
N GLY A 164 4.16 -31.86 14.50
CA GLY A 164 4.07 -33.33 14.38
C GLY A 164 5.01 -33.87 13.29
N PRO A 165 5.95 -34.79 13.58
CA PRO A 165 7.07 -35.13 12.70
C PRO A 165 6.78 -36.35 11.81
N LEU A 166 7.36 -36.38 10.61
CA LEU A 166 7.59 -37.64 9.88
C LEU A 166 8.99 -37.60 9.25
N ALA A 167 9.90 -38.34 9.88
CA ALA A 167 11.07 -38.90 9.22
C ALA A 167 10.60 -40.13 8.42
N TRP A 168 10.86 -40.15 7.11
CA TRP A 168 11.78 -41.05 6.36
C TRP A 168 11.92 -40.43 4.96
#